data_AF-A0A2U1PQC0-F1
#
_entry.id   AF-A0A2U1PQC0-F1
#
_cell.length_a   1.000
_cell.length_b   1.000
_cell.length_c   1.000
_cell.angle_alpha   90.00
_cell.angle_beta   90.00
_cell.angle_gamma   90.00
#
_symmetry.space_group_name_H-M   'P 1'
#
loop_
_entity.id
_entity.type
_entity.pdbx_description
1 polymer ?
#
loop_
_entity_poly.entity_id
_entity_poly.type
_entity_poly.pdbx_seq_one_letter_code
_entity_poly.pdbx_strand_id
1 'polypeptide(L)'
;MRNNFFIGGDLGEKEMTWVSWKKCMSSKKSSVLGIGSIMALNTCLLFKWIWHMLKHPYDLWAIVIKELHGHNGGIFDVPSFTSCYSPWYGIMSSVKTLKQKGIDVLSLCIRKLGNGTSIRFLDDIWCGHQPLKIQFPRVFMLDNDKSCCISSRLTLDDWSNVLRKQPRGGIESHQFSELEQLIGTVELSEHMVSLSHQRVP
;
A
#
# COMPACT_ATOMS: atom_id res chain seq x y z
N MET A 1 24.91 11.89 -25.39
CA MET A 1 25.53 10.56 -25.56
C MET A 1 24.57 9.37 -25.49
N ARG A 2 23.53 9.33 -24.63
CA ARG A 2 22.60 8.17 -24.56
C ARG A 2 21.56 8.06 -25.68
N ASN A 3 21.21 9.15 -26.36
CA ASN A 3 20.17 9.15 -27.39
C ASN A 3 20.63 8.51 -28.71
N ASN A 4 21.88 8.77 -29.11
CA ASN A 4 22.46 8.25 -30.36
C ASN A 4 22.77 6.74 -30.32
N PHE A 5 22.75 6.11 -29.13
CA PHE A 5 22.95 4.67 -29.03
C PHE A 5 21.71 3.89 -29.47
N PHE A 6 20.53 4.46 -29.22
CA PHE A 6 19.27 3.86 -29.65
C PHE A 6 18.92 4.23 -31.07
N ILE A 7 19.42 5.36 -31.58
CA ILE A 7 19.20 5.83 -32.95
C ILE A 7 20.47 5.51 -33.75
N GLY A 8 20.51 4.35 -34.40
CA GLY A 8 21.61 3.81 -35.20
C GLY A 8 21.78 4.53 -36.54
N GLY A 9 21.70 5.86 -36.53
CA GLY A 9 22.03 6.71 -37.66
C GLY A 9 23.35 7.45 -37.39
N ASP A 10 24.13 7.65 -38.45
CA ASP A 10 25.29 8.55 -38.41
C ASP A 10 24.83 10.02 -38.36
N LEU A 11 25.75 10.94 -38.06
CA LEU A 11 25.51 12.39 -37.88
C LEU A 11 24.89 13.04 -39.12
N GLY A 12 23.56 12.95 -39.26
CA GLY A 12 22.81 13.60 -40.34
C GLY A 12 21.49 12.92 -40.70
N GLU A 13 21.33 11.62 -40.41
CA GLU A 13 20.15 10.87 -40.83
C GLU A 13 19.34 10.35 -39.63
N LYS A 14 18.06 10.74 -39.55
CA LYS A 14 17.10 10.21 -38.57
C LYS A 14 16.46 8.93 -39.12
N GLU A 15 17.16 7.80 -39.03
CA GLU A 15 16.52 6.50 -39.25
C GLU A 15 15.77 6.01 -37.99
N MET A 16 14.61 5.39 -38.21
CA MET A 16 13.87 4.69 -37.16
C MET A 16 14.57 3.37 -36.84
N THR A 17 15.11 3.25 -35.64
CA THR A 17 15.76 2.02 -35.19
C THR A 17 14.78 0.96 -34.74
N TRP A 18 14.79 -0.14 -35.48
CA TRP A 18 14.11 -1.38 -35.15
C TRP A 18 15.04 -2.33 -34.38
N VAL A 19 15.58 -1.90 -33.24
CA VAL A 19 16.22 -2.87 -32.34
C VAL A 19 15.11 -3.59 -31.59
N SER A 20 14.89 -4.85 -31.94
CA SER A 20 13.85 -5.65 -31.29
C SER A 20 14.14 -5.74 -29.79
N TRP A 21 13.14 -5.42 -28.97
CA TRP A 21 13.28 -5.44 -27.51
C TRP A 21 13.72 -6.81 -26.98
N LYS A 22 13.36 -7.88 -27.70
CA LYS A 22 13.83 -9.26 -27.46
C LYS A 22 15.36 -9.38 -27.52
N LYS A 23 16.02 -8.69 -28.45
CA LYS A 23 17.49 -8.67 -28.59
C LYS A 23 18.17 -7.92 -27.44
N CYS A 24 17.53 -6.86 -26.93
CA CYS A 24 17.99 -6.12 -25.75
C CYS A 24 17.87 -6.92 -24.44
N MET A 25 16.97 -7.91 -24.37
CA MET A 25 16.68 -8.74 -23.20
C MET A 25 17.46 -10.07 -23.13
N SER A 26 18.35 -10.37 -24.08
CA SER A 26 19.16 -11.60 -24.05
C SER A 26 20.13 -11.60 -22.86
N SER A 27 20.43 -12.76 -22.27
CA SER A 27 21.22 -12.86 -21.03
C SER A 27 22.57 -12.14 -21.11
N LYS A 28 23.09 -11.69 -19.95
CA LYS A 28 24.37 -10.96 -19.79
C LYS A 28 25.59 -11.62 -20.46
N LYS A 29 25.55 -12.93 -20.74
CA LYS A 29 26.60 -13.63 -21.48
C LYS A 29 26.62 -13.32 -22.98
N SER A 30 25.57 -12.75 -23.55
CA SER A 30 25.49 -12.40 -24.98
C SER A 30 24.95 -10.99 -25.28
N SER A 31 24.57 -10.20 -24.27
CA SER A 31 24.15 -8.80 -24.46
C SER A 31 24.87 -7.84 -23.49
N VAL A 32 25.38 -6.73 -24.02
CA VAL A 32 26.20 -5.74 -23.30
C VAL A 32 25.33 -4.75 -22.49
N LEU A 33 24.00 -4.79 -22.63
CA LEU A 33 23.12 -3.73 -22.13
C LEU A 33 22.46 -4.01 -20.77
N GLY A 34 22.33 -5.27 -20.36
CA GLY A 34 21.86 -5.62 -19.01
C GLY A 34 20.50 -5.03 -18.60
N ILE A 35 19.62 -4.70 -19.56
CA ILE A 35 18.30 -4.12 -19.29
C ILE A 35 17.37 -5.23 -18.79
N GLY A 36 16.81 -5.06 -17.59
CA GLY A 36 15.85 -5.99 -17.00
C GLY A 36 14.55 -6.09 -17.82
N SER A 37 13.74 -7.10 -17.52
CA SER A 37 12.46 -7.32 -18.21
C SER A 37 11.56 -6.08 -18.15
N ILE A 38 10.94 -5.71 -19.27
CA ILE A 38 9.93 -4.63 -19.34
C ILE A 38 8.80 -4.84 -18.32
N MET A 39 8.46 -6.11 -18.07
CA MET A 39 7.46 -6.48 -17.08
C MET A 39 7.91 -6.07 -15.67
N ALA A 40 9.19 -6.26 -15.34
CA ALA A 40 9.74 -5.87 -14.05
C ALA A 40 9.77 -4.34 -13.90
N LEU A 41 10.19 -3.61 -14.94
CA LEU A 41 10.15 -2.14 -14.93
C LEU A 41 8.73 -1.60 -14.76
N ASN A 42 7.76 -2.13 -15.50
CA ASN A 42 6.36 -1.72 -15.39
C ASN A 42 5.80 -2.04 -14.00
N THR A 43 6.15 -3.21 -13.43
CA THR A 43 5.74 -3.59 -12.07
C THR A 43 6.34 -2.66 -11.02
N CYS A 44 7.63 -2.32 -11.13
CA CYS A 44 8.29 -1.38 -10.23
C CYS A 44 7.69 0.03 -10.32
N LEU A 45 7.33 0.48 -11.52
CA LEU A 45 6.64 1.75 -11.72
C LEU A 45 5.27 1.74 -11.04
N LEU A 46 4.45 0.69 -11.26
CA LEU A 46 3.16 0.53 -10.59
C LEU A 46 3.31 0.57 -9.06
N PHE A 47 4.26 -0.17 -8.51
CA PHE A 47 4.57 -0.15 -7.08
C PHE A 47 4.94 1.26 -6.60
N LYS A 48 5.81 1.97 -7.33
CA LYS A 48 6.21 3.34 -7.00
C LYS A 48 5.02 4.30 -6.94
N TRP A 49 4.09 4.19 -7.88
CA TRP A 49 2.87 5.01 -7.92
C TRP A 49 1.94 4.72 -6.74
N ILE A 50 1.69 3.44 -6.46
CA ILE A 50 0.88 3.00 -5.31
C ILE A 50 1.52 3.49 -4.01
N TRP A 51 2.82 3.31 -3.85
CA TRP A 51 3.58 3.74 -2.69
C TRP A 51 3.48 5.25 -2.46
N HIS A 52 3.63 6.05 -3.52
CA HIS A 52 3.50 7.51 -3.41
C HIS A 52 2.11 7.90 -2.93
N MET A 53 1.06 7.26 -3.45
CA MET A 53 -0.32 7.52 -3.01
C MET A 53 -0.52 7.23 -1.52
N LEU A 54 0.02 6.11 -1.04
CA LEU A 54 -0.08 5.70 0.36
C LEU A 54 0.72 6.62 1.29
N LYS A 55 1.89 7.11 0.81
CA LYS A 55 2.78 7.97 1.58
C LYS A 55 2.29 9.42 1.65
N HIS A 56 1.71 9.93 0.57
CA HIS A 56 1.26 11.32 0.45
C HIS A 56 -0.25 11.39 0.17
N PRO A 57 -1.09 11.02 1.14
CA PRO A 57 -2.53 10.88 0.95
C PRO A 57 -3.27 12.20 0.68
N TYR A 58 -2.60 13.35 0.88
CA TYR A 58 -3.15 14.70 0.74
C TYR A 58 -2.62 15.45 -0.49
N ASP A 59 -1.83 14.80 -1.35
CA ASP A 59 -1.48 15.39 -2.64
C ASP A 59 -2.77 15.57 -3.46
N LEU A 60 -2.90 16.68 -4.20
CA LEU A 60 -4.11 17.00 -4.97
C LEU A 60 -4.60 15.84 -5.85
N TRP A 61 -3.68 15.17 -6.54
CA TRP A 61 -4.02 14.02 -7.38
C TRP A 61 -4.53 12.83 -6.55
N ALA A 62 -3.96 12.58 -5.37
CA ALA A 62 -4.36 11.48 -4.49
C ALA A 62 -5.74 11.76 -3.87
N ILE A 63 -6.03 13.02 -3.51
CA ILE A 63 -7.35 13.46 -3.07
C ILE A 63 -8.37 13.22 -4.20
N VAL A 64 -8.09 13.70 -5.43
CA VAL A 64 -8.99 13.50 -6.57
C VAL A 64 -9.28 12.02 -6.83
N ILE A 65 -8.27 11.16 -6.79
CA ILE A 65 -8.45 9.72 -6.97
C ILE A 65 -9.33 9.11 -5.86
N LYS A 66 -9.16 9.53 -4.60
CA LYS A 66 -10.00 9.05 -3.50
C LYS A 66 -11.45 9.53 -3.61
N GLU A 67 -11.67 10.78 -3.97
CA GLU A 67 -13.03 11.29 -4.19
C GLU A 67 -13.74 10.57 -5.35
N LEU A 68 -13.00 10.18 -6.40
CA LEU A 68 -13.56 9.49 -7.56
C LEU A 68 -13.74 7.97 -7.37
N HIS A 69 -12.85 7.33 -6.60
CA HIS A 69 -12.77 5.87 -6.51
C HIS A 69 -13.00 5.30 -5.10
N GLY A 70 -13.41 6.14 -4.15
CA GLY A 70 -13.65 5.76 -2.75
C GLY A 70 -12.50 6.13 -1.82
N HIS A 71 -12.75 6.06 -0.52
CA HIS A 71 -11.85 6.58 0.53
C HIS A 71 -10.38 6.13 0.39
N ASN A 72 -10.14 4.93 -0.14
CA ASN A 72 -8.81 4.36 -0.34
C ASN A 72 -8.37 4.30 -1.82
N GLY A 73 -9.05 5.04 -2.70
CA GLY A 73 -8.85 5.02 -4.14
C GLY A 73 -9.15 3.65 -4.76
N GLY A 74 -10.02 2.82 -4.16
CA GLY A 74 -10.32 1.49 -4.68
C GLY A 74 -9.18 0.46 -4.60
N ILE A 75 -8.10 0.75 -3.85
CA ILE A 75 -7.00 -0.20 -3.62
C ILE A 75 -7.44 -1.38 -2.76
N PHE A 76 -8.23 -1.08 -1.73
CA PHE A 76 -8.68 -2.06 -0.75
C PHE A 76 -10.20 -2.30 -0.85
N ASP A 77 -10.94 -1.38 -1.44
CA ASP A 77 -12.40 -1.43 -1.47
C ASP A 77 -12.95 -2.38 -2.56
N VAL A 78 -14.13 -2.97 -2.30
CA VAL A 78 -14.91 -3.71 -3.31
C VAL A 78 -15.27 -2.72 -4.43
N PRO A 79 -15.10 -3.08 -5.73
CA PRO A 79 -15.20 -2.12 -6.83
C PRO A 79 -16.55 -1.41 -6.83
N SER A 80 -16.54 -0.15 -6.40
CA SER A 80 -17.67 0.74 -6.47
C SER A 80 -17.66 1.39 -7.86
N PHE A 81 -18.83 1.41 -8.50
CA PHE A 81 -19.09 1.69 -9.92
C PHE A 81 -18.63 3.08 -10.43
N THR A 82 -17.33 3.37 -10.51
CA THR A 82 -16.85 4.58 -11.20
C THR A 82 -15.92 4.24 -12.35
N SER A 83 -16.48 4.35 -13.56
CA SER A 83 -15.83 4.34 -14.87
C SER A 83 -14.77 3.25 -15.08
N CYS A 84 -15.20 2.16 -15.72
CA CYS A 84 -14.37 1.09 -16.28
C CYS A 84 -13.29 1.57 -17.30
N TYR A 85 -13.19 2.88 -17.55
CA TYR A 85 -12.28 3.50 -18.52
C TYR A 85 -11.30 4.50 -17.91
N SER A 86 -11.25 4.66 -16.57
CA SER A 86 -10.25 5.56 -15.97
C SER A 86 -8.83 4.98 -16.07
N PRO A 87 -7.78 5.82 -16.25
CA PRO A 87 -6.38 5.36 -16.17
C PRO A 87 -6.09 4.63 -14.86
N TRP A 88 -6.71 5.09 -13.77
CA TRP A 88 -6.60 4.49 -12.45
C TRP A 88 -7.20 3.09 -12.37
N TYR A 89 -8.36 2.85 -13.01
CA TYR A 89 -8.92 1.50 -13.17
C TYR A 89 -7.96 0.56 -13.89
N GLY A 90 -7.29 1.04 -14.95
CA GLY A 90 -6.25 0.27 -15.65
C GLY A 90 -5.07 -0.13 -14.75
N ILE A 91 -4.62 0.78 -13.88
CA ILE A 91 -3.59 0.52 -12.87
C ILE A 91 -4.08 -0.56 -11.88
N MET A 92 -5.28 -0.42 -11.32
CA MET A 92 -5.85 -1.39 -10.38
C MET A 92 -6.09 -2.76 -11.02
N SER A 93 -6.55 -2.81 -12.27
CA SER A 93 -6.68 -4.04 -13.05
C SER A 93 -5.33 -4.73 -13.24
N SER A 94 -4.26 -3.95 -13.50
CA SER A 94 -2.90 -4.47 -13.61
C SER A 94 -2.40 -5.05 -12.28
N VAL A 95 -2.67 -4.39 -11.16
CA VAL A 95 -2.36 -4.89 -9.81
C VAL A 95 -3.07 -6.21 -9.52
N LYS A 96 -4.37 -6.31 -9.84
CA LYS A 96 -5.14 -7.56 -9.71
C LYS A 96 -4.55 -8.68 -10.57
N THR A 97 -4.17 -8.37 -11.80
CA THR A 97 -3.53 -9.33 -12.72
C THR A 97 -2.18 -9.81 -12.19
N LEU A 98 -1.38 -8.92 -11.59
CA LEU A 98 -0.11 -9.28 -10.96
C LEU A 98 -0.31 -10.18 -9.73
N LYS A 99 -1.34 -9.89 -8.92
CA LYS A 99 -1.71 -10.72 -7.77
C LYS A 99 -2.11 -12.14 -8.21
N GLN A 100 -2.86 -12.28 -9.29
CA GLN A 100 -3.19 -13.59 -9.89
C GLN A 100 -1.94 -14.36 -10.37
N LYS A 101 -0.87 -13.64 -10.73
CA LYS A 101 0.43 -14.22 -11.10
C LYS A 101 1.36 -14.47 -9.91
N GLY A 102 0.86 -14.33 -8.67
CA GLY A 102 1.62 -14.55 -7.44
C GLY A 102 2.45 -13.35 -6.98
N ILE A 103 2.32 -12.18 -7.62
CA ILE A 103 3.03 -10.95 -7.23
C ILE A 103 2.02 -10.02 -6.55
N ASP A 104 1.91 -10.14 -5.23
CA ASP A 104 1.04 -9.24 -4.45
C ASP A 104 1.77 -7.92 -4.15
N VAL A 105 1.65 -6.97 -5.07
CA VAL A 105 2.27 -5.64 -4.95
C VAL A 105 1.75 -4.86 -3.74
N LEU A 106 0.50 -5.11 -3.32
CA LEU A 106 -0.12 -4.41 -2.20
C LEU A 106 0.35 -4.97 -0.86
N SER A 107 0.62 -6.28 -0.76
CA SER A 107 1.23 -6.86 0.44
C SER A 107 2.65 -6.37 0.69
N LEU A 108 3.36 -5.90 -0.34
CA LEU A 108 4.66 -5.24 -0.19
C LEU A 108 4.54 -3.78 0.29
N CYS A 109 3.35 -3.19 0.13
CA CYS A 109 3.01 -1.84 0.60
C CYS A 109 2.47 -1.84 2.04
N ILE A 110 2.94 -2.75 2.90
CA ILE A 110 2.63 -2.68 4.32
C ILE A 110 3.19 -1.36 4.85
N ARG A 111 2.28 -0.48 5.28
CA ARG A 111 2.63 0.71 6.04
C ARG A 111 3.28 0.23 7.33
N LYS A 112 4.62 0.24 7.40
CA LYS A 112 5.32 0.04 8.66
C LYS A 112 4.78 1.08 9.63
N LEU A 113 4.03 0.63 10.64
CA LEU A 113 3.43 1.50 11.67
C LEU A 113 4.49 2.24 12.48
N GLY A 114 5.76 1.82 12.34
CA GLY A 114 6.88 2.29 13.13
C GLY A 114 6.68 1.87 14.59
N ASN A 115 7.12 2.73 15.50
CA ASN A 115 6.93 2.56 16.94
C ASN A 115 5.50 2.86 17.41
N GLY A 116 4.57 3.26 16.53
CA GLY A 116 3.17 3.49 16.88
C GLY A 116 2.90 4.71 17.79
N THR A 117 3.83 5.66 17.93
CA THR A 117 3.66 6.86 18.80
C THR A 117 2.96 8.04 18.13
N SER A 118 2.84 8.04 16.81
CA SER A 118 2.32 9.18 16.03
C SER A 118 0.99 8.89 15.34
N ILE A 119 0.40 7.72 15.59
CA ILE A 119 -0.83 7.27 14.96
C ILE A 119 -1.84 6.95 16.06
N ARG A 120 -3.04 7.53 15.97
CA ARG A 120 -4.12 7.32 16.93
C ARG A 120 -4.77 5.97 16.71
N PHE A 121 -4.97 5.22 17.79
CA PHE A 121 -5.48 3.85 17.75
C PHE A 121 -6.91 3.77 17.18
N LEU A 122 -7.83 4.63 17.61
CA LEU A 122 -9.24 4.52 17.20
C LEU A 122 -9.60 5.42 16.01
N ASP A 123 -8.88 6.53 15.85
CA ASP A 123 -9.24 7.61 14.91
C ASP A 123 -8.58 7.49 13.55
N ASP A 124 -7.35 7.00 13.47
CA ASP A 124 -6.60 6.93 12.22
C ASP A 124 -6.80 5.58 11.53
N ILE A 125 -6.61 5.55 10.21
CA ILE A 125 -6.67 4.32 9.42
C ILE A 125 -5.27 3.72 9.37
N TRP A 126 -5.06 2.69 10.17
CA TRP A 126 -3.78 2.00 10.28
C TRP A 126 -3.91 0.48 10.19
N CYS A 127 -5.12 -0.05 10.43
CA CYS A 127 -5.47 -1.44 10.18
C CYS A 127 -6.83 -1.49 9.48
N GLY A 128 -6.91 -2.19 8.35
CA GLY A 128 -8.12 -2.26 7.53
C GLY A 128 -8.35 -1.02 6.65
N HIS A 129 -9.62 -0.69 6.41
CA HIS A 129 -10.06 0.26 5.37
C HIS A 129 -10.73 1.52 5.94
N GLN A 130 -11.10 1.49 7.21
CA GLN A 130 -11.79 2.54 7.93
C GLN A 130 -11.25 2.62 9.36
N PRO A 131 -11.42 3.76 10.07
CA PRO A 131 -11.01 3.88 11.46
C PRO A 131 -11.69 2.84 12.36
N LEU A 132 -10.96 2.32 13.34
CA LEU A 132 -11.50 1.31 14.27
C LEU A 132 -12.73 1.79 15.03
N LYS A 133 -12.87 3.10 15.29
CA LYS A 133 -14.10 3.66 15.90
C LYS A 133 -15.36 3.45 15.07
N ILE A 134 -15.24 3.35 13.75
CA ILE A 134 -16.37 3.12 12.83
C ILE A 134 -16.65 1.62 12.74
N GLN A 135 -15.60 0.80 12.70
CA GLN A 135 -15.73 -0.66 12.62
C GLN A 135 -16.24 -1.29 13.91
N PHE A 136 -15.79 -0.77 15.06
CA PHE A 136 -16.08 -1.31 16.39
C PHE A 136 -16.67 -0.22 17.32
N PRO A 137 -17.85 0.34 16.99
CA PRO A 137 -18.43 1.47 17.72
C PRO A 137 -18.74 1.15 19.19
N ARG A 138 -19.04 -0.12 19.52
CA ARG A 138 -19.31 -0.53 20.90
C ARG A 138 -18.04 -0.55 21.74
N VAL A 139 -16.93 -1.03 21.17
CA VAL A 139 -15.62 -0.99 21.84
C VAL A 139 -15.14 0.44 22.01
N PHE A 140 -15.29 1.28 20.98
CA PHE A 140 -14.97 2.72 21.05
C PHE A 140 -15.71 3.46 22.18
N MET A 141 -16.96 3.09 22.46
CA MET A 141 -17.72 3.67 23.57
C MET A 141 -17.19 3.25 24.95
N LEU A 142 -16.56 2.07 25.03
CA LEU A 142 -16.03 1.52 26.28
C LEU A 142 -14.62 2.03 26.59
N ASP A 143 -13.84 2.47 25.61
CA ASP A 143 -12.47 2.99 25.82
C ASP A 143 -12.48 4.29 26.65
N ASN A 144 -11.60 4.36 27.65
CA ASN A 144 -11.39 5.54 28.49
C ASN A 144 -10.63 6.65 27.77
N ASP A 145 -9.66 6.31 26.92
CA ASP A 145 -8.81 7.24 26.19
C ASP A 145 -8.98 7.07 24.68
N LYS A 146 -9.81 7.92 24.10
CA LYS A 146 -10.12 7.92 22.67
C LYS A 146 -8.98 8.48 21.80
N SER A 147 -8.07 9.23 22.41
CA SER A 147 -6.94 9.89 21.74
C SER A 147 -5.63 9.09 21.83
N CYS A 148 -5.67 7.90 22.42
CA CYS A 148 -4.50 7.07 22.60
C CYS A 148 -3.83 6.69 21.28
N CYS A 149 -2.51 6.49 21.33
CA CYS A 149 -1.73 6.05 20.18
C CYS A 149 -1.67 4.52 20.10
N ILE A 150 -1.41 3.98 18.91
CA ILE A 150 -1.32 2.52 18.67
C ILE A 150 -0.34 1.84 19.63
N SER A 151 0.82 2.46 19.88
CA SER A 151 1.85 1.97 20.81
C SER A 151 1.31 1.61 22.19
N SER A 152 0.34 2.37 22.69
CA SER A 152 -0.27 2.16 24.01
C SER A 152 -1.34 1.07 24.05
N ARG A 153 -1.73 0.51 22.89
CA ARG A 153 -2.83 -0.46 22.76
C ARG A 153 -2.35 -1.81 22.23
N LEU A 154 -1.39 -1.84 21.31
CA LEU A 154 -0.84 -3.10 20.77
C LEU A 154 0.10 -3.82 21.76
N THR A 155 0.61 -3.12 22.77
CA THR A 155 1.50 -3.69 23.80
C THR A 155 0.74 -4.14 25.05
N LEU A 156 -0.59 -4.03 25.07
CA LEU A 156 -1.40 -4.38 26.23
C LEU A 156 -1.75 -5.86 26.22
N ASP A 157 -1.39 -6.54 27.31
CA ASP A 157 -1.88 -7.89 27.61
C ASP A 157 -3.25 -7.85 28.32
N ASP A 158 -3.60 -6.73 28.96
CA ASP A 158 -4.85 -6.56 29.71
C ASP A 158 -5.56 -5.25 29.39
N TRP A 159 -6.81 -5.38 28.95
CA TRP A 159 -7.70 -4.28 28.59
C TRP A 159 -8.51 -3.74 29.77
N SER A 160 -8.45 -4.37 30.95
CA SER A 160 -9.26 -4.02 32.12
C SER A 160 -9.05 -2.59 32.61
N ASN A 161 -7.83 -2.05 32.48
CA ASN A 161 -7.48 -0.69 32.91
C ASN A 161 -7.80 0.37 31.85
N VAL A 162 -8.03 -0.07 30.62
CA VAL A 162 -8.25 0.80 29.46
C VAL A 162 -9.73 1.00 29.19
N LEU A 163 -10.53 -0.03 29.43
CA LEU A 163 -11.97 0.05 29.27
C LEU A 163 -12.64 0.53 30.55
N ARG A 164 -13.72 1.32 30.42
CA ARG A 164 -14.59 1.73 31.54
C ARG A 164 -15.19 0.54 32.29
N LYS A 165 -15.42 -0.54 31.54
CA LYS A 165 -15.94 -1.84 32.01
C LYS A 165 -15.65 -2.89 30.95
N GLN A 166 -15.62 -4.14 31.38
CA GLN A 166 -15.51 -5.27 30.45
C GLN A 166 -16.76 -5.41 29.56
N PRO A 167 -16.61 -5.85 28.30
CA PRO A 167 -17.72 -6.16 27.39
C PRO A 167 -18.67 -7.19 28.03
N ARG A 168 -19.98 -6.89 28.10
CA ARG A 168 -20.95 -7.70 28.86
C ARG A 168 -21.60 -8.84 28.08
N GLY A 169 -21.13 -9.14 26.87
CA GLY A 169 -21.73 -10.12 25.96
C GLY A 169 -22.36 -9.51 24.71
N GLY A 170 -22.88 -10.39 23.84
CA GLY A 170 -23.56 -10.00 22.61
C GLY A 170 -22.65 -9.22 21.65
N ILE A 171 -23.16 -8.11 21.12
CA ILE A 171 -22.45 -7.29 20.12
C ILE A 171 -21.17 -6.67 20.71
N GLU A 172 -21.15 -6.33 22.00
CA GLU A 172 -19.94 -5.77 22.64
C GLU A 172 -18.80 -6.80 22.60
N SER A 173 -19.05 -8.03 23.02
CA SER A 173 -18.04 -9.10 23.02
C SER A 173 -17.64 -9.56 21.62
N HIS A 174 -18.57 -9.59 20.67
CA HIS A 174 -18.25 -9.91 19.28
C HIS A 174 -17.28 -8.89 18.68
N GLN A 175 -17.61 -7.61 18.77
CA GLN A 175 -16.74 -6.53 18.27
C GLN A 175 -15.38 -6.52 18.96
N PHE A 176 -15.36 -6.81 20.27
CA PHE A 176 -14.12 -6.88 21.02
C PHE A 176 -13.23 -8.06 20.58
N SER A 177 -13.81 -9.25 20.41
CA SER A 177 -13.06 -10.43 19.95
C SER A 177 -12.53 -10.26 18.52
N GLU A 178 -13.32 -9.67 17.62
CA GLU A 178 -12.84 -9.34 16.26
C GLU A 178 -11.72 -8.29 16.29
N LEU A 179 -11.82 -7.29 17.18
CA LEU A 179 -10.75 -6.31 17.36
C LEU A 179 -9.47 -6.98 17.84
N GLU A 180 -9.53 -7.84 18.86
CA GLU A 180 -8.37 -8.57 19.41
C GLU A 180 -7.70 -9.45 18.35
N GLN A 181 -8.49 -10.15 17.53
CA GLN A 181 -7.95 -10.93 16.41
C GLN A 181 -7.28 -10.04 15.38
N LEU A 182 -7.90 -8.91 15.03
CA LEU A 182 -7.37 -7.98 14.06
C LEU A 182 -6.03 -7.38 14.52
N ILE A 183 -5.95 -6.92 15.76
CA ILE A 183 -4.74 -6.32 16.31
C ILE A 183 -3.63 -7.35 16.58
N GLY A 184 -3.98 -8.60 16.91
CA GLY A 184 -3.02 -9.67 17.16
C GLY A 184 -2.19 -10.07 15.92
N THR A 185 -2.65 -9.70 14.72
CA THR A 185 -1.91 -9.90 13.47
C THR A 185 -0.93 -8.78 13.15
N VAL A 186 -0.87 -7.72 13.97
CA VAL A 186 -0.12 -6.51 13.69
C VAL A 186 1.09 -6.38 14.62
N GLU A 187 2.28 -6.34 14.04
CA GLU A 187 3.52 -6.10 14.77
C GLU A 187 4.00 -4.65 14.58
N LEU A 188 4.41 -4.02 15.69
CA LEU A 188 5.10 -2.73 15.67
C LEU A 188 6.59 -2.92 15.37
N SER A 189 7.18 -1.96 14.67
CA SER A 189 8.62 -1.95 14.39
C SER A 189 9.35 -1.08 15.41
N GLU A 190 10.49 -1.54 15.92
CA GLU A 190 11.30 -0.80 16.91
C GLU A 190 11.79 0.58 16.41
N HIS A 191 11.85 0.77 15.09
CA HIS A 191 12.26 2.04 14.50
C HIS A 191 11.07 2.94 14.20
N MET A 192 11.16 4.23 14.58
CA MET A 192 10.37 5.31 13.99
C MET A 192 10.28 5.12 12.49
N VAL A 193 9.12 5.42 11.88
CA VAL A 193 8.87 5.29 10.43
C VAL A 193 9.99 5.98 9.65
N SER A 194 11.01 5.20 9.32
CA SER A 194 12.11 5.54 8.46
C SER A 194 11.93 4.61 7.28
N LEU A 195 11.72 5.23 6.12
CA LEU A 195 11.47 4.56 4.87
C LEU A 195 12.78 3.87 4.45
N SER A 196 13.09 2.74 5.07
CA SER A 196 14.26 1.96 4.72
C SER A 196 13.95 1.16 3.46
N HIS A 197 14.61 1.57 2.39
CA HIS A 197 14.67 0.87 1.12
C HIS A 197 15.38 -0.48 1.36
N GLN A 198 14.62 -1.57 1.49
CA GLN A 198 15.23 -2.89 1.40
C GLN A 198 15.60 -3.14 -0.06
N ARG A 199 16.91 -3.04 -0.34
CA ARG A 199 17.50 -3.48 -1.60
C ARG A 199 17.46 -5.01 -1.59
N VAL A 200 16.59 -5.58 -2.43
CA VAL A 200 16.57 -7.01 -2.73
C VAL A 200 17.90 -7.38 -3.43
N PRO A 201 18.53 -8.53 -3.12
CA PRO A 201 19.82 -8.95 -3.67
C PRO A 201 19.85 -9.05 -5.21
#